data_AF-A0A427B428-F1
#
_entry.id   AF-A0A427B428-F1
#
_cell.length_a   1.000
_cell.length_b   1.000
_cell.length_c   1.000
_cell.angle_alpha   90.00
_cell.angle_beta   90.00
_cell.angle_gamma   90.00
#
_symmetry.space_group_name_H-M   'P 1'
#
loop_
_entity.id
_entity.type
_entity.pdbx_description
1 polymer ?
#
loop_
_entity_poly.entity_id
_entity_poly.type
_entity_poly.pdbx_seq_one_letter_code
_entity_poly.pdbx_strand_id
1 'polypeptide(L)' 'MSYVFADMEELGVRPDVSIVRMLGDVFQKLGMSDKYDKLKNKYPPPTWEYRYIKGKRVRIRVNQLQGPNVEARLSSEDME' A
#
# COMPACT_ATOMS: atom_id res chain seq x y z
N MET A 1 4.16 -16.32 -9.74
CA MET A 1 2.90 -15.56 -9.65
C MET A 1 1.81 -16.57 -9.30
N SER A 2 0.87 -16.28 -8.41
CA SER A 2 -0.29 -17.16 -8.20
C SER A 2 -1.18 -17.16 -9.46
N TYR A 3 -1.90 -18.26 -9.71
CA TYR A 3 -2.79 -18.43 -10.88
C TYR A 3 -3.80 -17.27 -10.99
N VAL A 4 -4.45 -16.93 -9.87
CA VAL A 4 -5.38 -15.79 -9.76
C VAL A 4 -4.78 -14.46 -10.25
N PHE A 5 -3.49 -14.21 -10.02
CA PHE A 5 -2.85 -12.97 -10.45
C PHE A 5 -2.46 -12.96 -11.91
N ALA A 6 -2.16 -14.14 -12.48
CA ALA A 6 -1.94 -14.28 -13.91
C ALA A 6 -3.27 -14.01 -14.66
N ASP A 7 -4.37 -14.60 -14.19
CA ASP A 7 -5.69 -14.42 -14.79
C ASP A 7 -6.14 -12.96 -14.73
N MET A 8 -5.96 -12.27 -13.60
CA MET A 8 -6.30 -10.84 -13.48
C MET A 8 -5.53 -9.99 -14.50
N GLU A 9 -4.24 -10.27 -14.70
CA GLU A 9 -3.40 -9.54 -15.64
C GLU A 9 -3.75 -9.83 -17.11
N GLU A 10 -4.11 -11.08 -17.42
CA GLU A 10 -4.64 -11.48 -18.73
C GLU A 10 -5.93 -10.74 -19.08
N LEU A 11 -6.77 -10.49 -18.07
CA LEU A 11 -7.98 -9.68 -18.19
C LEU A 11 -7.73 -8.16 -18.14
N GLY A 12 -6.46 -7.72 -18.04
CA GLY A 12 -6.09 -6.30 -17.95
C GLY A 12 -6.43 -5.61 -16.62
N VAL A 13 -6.76 -6.40 -15.58
CA VAL A 13 -7.16 -5.92 -14.25
C VAL A 13 -5.97 -6.01 -13.30
N ARG A 14 -5.79 -4.99 -12.45
CA ARG A 14 -4.76 -5.01 -11.39
C ARG A 14 -5.39 -5.35 -10.03
N PRO A 15 -4.72 -6.16 -9.19
CA PRO A 15 -5.15 -6.40 -7.83
C PRO A 15 -5.12 -5.10 -7.02
N ASP A 16 -6.08 -4.95 -6.11
CA ASP A 16 -6.15 -3.80 -5.22
C ASP A 16 -4.93 -3.73 -4.29
N VAL A 17 -4.58 -2.51 -3.87
CA VAL A 17 -3.45 -2.23 -2.99
C VAL A 17 -3.57 -2.99 -1.67
N SER A 18 -4.79 -3.13 -1.14
CA SER A 18 -5.05 -3.88 0.09
C SER A 18 -4.68 -5.37 -0.06
N ILE A 19 -5.03 -5.99 -1.20
CA ILE A 19 -4.73 -7.39 -1.53
C ILE A 19 -3.23 -7.59 -1.69
N VAL A 20 -2.56 -6.69 -2.42
CA VAL A 20 -1.10 -6.72 -2.60
C VAL A 20 -0.38 -6.61 -1.25
N ARG A 21 -0.88 -5.76 -0.35
CA ARG A 21 -0.31 -5.58 0.99
C ARG A 21 -0.48 -6.84 1.84
N MET A 22 -1.69 -7.39 1.90
CA MET A 22 -2.00 -8.62 2.64
C MET A 22 -1.11 -9.80 2.21
N LEU A 23 -0.94 -10.00 0.90
CA LEU A 23 -0.07 -11.07 0.39
C LEU A 23 1.41 -10.83 0.68
N GLY A 24 1.86 -9.57 0.61
CA GLY A 24 3.21 -9.20 1.01
C GLY A 24 3.49 -9.59 2.46
N ASP A 25 2.57 -9.30 3.38
CA ASP A 25 2.71 -9.63 4.80
C ASP A 25 2.73 -11.14 5.03
N VAL A 26 1.94 -11.91 4.29
CA VAL A 26 1.95 -13.39 4.34
C VAL A 26 3.28 -13.94 3.83
N PHE A 27 3.81 -13.44 2.72
CA PHE A 27 5.11 -13.87 2.20
C PHE A 27 6.24 -13.60 3.19
N GLN A 28 6.24 -12.44 3.84
CA GLN A 28 7.22 -12.12 4.88
C GLN A 28 7.09 -13.07 6.07
N LYS A 29 5.87 -13.32 6.58
CA LYS A 29 5.64 -14.24 7.71
C LYS A 29 6.06 -15.68 7.43
N LEU A 30 5.94 -16.12 6.18
CA LEU A 30 6.35 -17.46 5.74
C LEU A 30 7.82 -17.54 5.30
N GLY A 31 8.59 -16.44 5.39
CA GLY A 31 9.99 -16.40 4.95
C GLY A 31 10.20 -16.48 3.44
N MET A 32 9.16 -16.18 2.65
CA MET A 32 9.17 -16.24 1.18
C MET A 32 9.63 -14.90 0.58
N SER A 33 10.85 -14.47 0.92
CA SER A 33 11.40 -13.17 0.52
C SER A 33 11.45 -12.99 -1.01
N ASP A 34 11.77 -14.05 -1.75
CA ASP A 34 11.82 -14.04 -3.21
C ASP A 34 10.46 -13.70 -3.85
N LYS A 35 9.37 -14.20 -3.26
CA LYS A 35 7.99 -13.91 -3.71
C LYS A 35 7.55 -12.53 -3.30
N TYR A 36 7.95 -12.09 -2.11
CA TYR A 36 7.73 -10.72 -1.65
C TYR A 36 8.36 -9.70 -2.59
N ASP A 37 9.64 -9.88 -2.94
CA ASP A 37 10.37 -8.95 -3.81
C ASP A 37 9.76 -8.90 -5.21
N LYS A 38 9.41 -10.07 -5.79
CA LYS A 38 8.69 -10.14 -7.07
C LYS A 38 7.35 -9.42 -7.02
N LEU A 39 6.60 -9.57 -5.92
CA LEU A 39 5.30 -8.92 -5.73
C LEU A 39 5.47 -7.40 -5.67
N LYS A 40 6.42 -6.89 -4.87
CA LYS A 40 6.66 -5.45 -4.70
C LYS A 40 7.23 -4.80 -5.96
N ASN A 41 8.04 -5.49 -6.74
CA ASN A 41 8.54 -4.97 -8.00
C ASN A 41 7.43 -4.83 -9.05
N LYS A 42 6.51 -5.79 -9.09
CA LYS A 42 5.39 -5.78 -10.05
C LYS A 42 4.27 -4.83 -9.65
N TYR A 43 3.98 -4.75 -8.35
CA TYR A 43 2.97 -3.86 -7.77
C TYR A 43 3.62 -3.02 -6.66
N PRO A 44 4.39 -1.98 -7.02
CA PRO A 44 4.99 -1.11 -6.04
C PRO A 44 3.90 -0.40 -5.22
N PRO A 45 4.14 -0.16 -3.91
CA PRO A 45 3.23 0.65 -3.12
C PRO A 45 2.99 2.00 -3.79
N PRO A 46 1.74 2.50 -3.82
CA PRO A 46 1.47 3.83 -4.33
C PRO A 46 2.23 4.87 -3.50
N THR A 47 2.73 5.91 -4.16
CA THR A 47 3.44 7.00 -3.47
C THR A 47 2.47 7.99 -2.82
N TRP A 48 1.21 8.01 -3.28
CA TRP A 48 0.16 8.91 -2.83
C TRP A 48 -1.13 8.16 -2.54
N GLU A 49 -1.82 8.53 -1.47
CA GLU A 49 -3.15 8.07 -1.11
C GLU A 49 -4.08 9.28 -0.94
N TYR A 50 -5.34 9.14 -1.36
CA TYR A 50 -6.37 10.12 -1.02
C TYR A 50 -7.03 9.71 0.30
N ARG A 51 -7.18 10.66 1.22
CA ARG A 51 -7.90 10.46 2.48
C ARG A 51 -8.87 11.60 2.72
N TYR A 52 -9.89 11.33 3.50
CA TYR A 52 -10.78 12.36 4.03
C TYR A 52 -10.29 12.77 5.40
N ILE A 53 -9.93 14.05 5.55
CA ILE A 53 -9.58 14.66 6.83
C ILE A 53 -10.56 15.80 7.05
N LYS A 54 -11.28 15.77 8.17
CA LYS A 54 -12.29 16.79 8.54
C LYS A 54 -13.26 17.09 7.38
N GLY A 55 -13.72 16.05 6.67
CA GLY A 55 -14.65 16.16 5.54
C GLY A 55 -14.04 16.64 4.21
N LYS A 56 -12.74 16.99 4.16
CA LYS A 56 -12.05 17.40 2.93
C LYS A 56 -11.21 16.26 2.38
N ARG A 57 -11.24 16.05 1.05
CA ARG A 57 -10.39 15.08 0.35
C ARG A 57 -8.99 15.67 0.15
N VAL A 58 -7.99 15.06 0.77
CA VAL A 58 -6.58 15.45 0.69
C VAL A 58 -5.74 14.34 0.07
N ARG A 59 -4.65 14.70 -0.62
CA ARG A 59 -3.69 13.75 -1.19
C ARG A 59 -2.44 13.72 -0.31
N ILE A 60 -2.16 12.58 0.32
CA ILE A 60 -1.09 12.40 1.32
C ILE A 60 -0.04 11.44 0.77
N ARG A 61 1.24 11.61 1.12
CA ARG A 61 2.29 10.66 0.74
C ARG A 61 2.26 9.43 1.64
N VAL A 62 2.31 8.24 1.04
CA VAL A 62 2.20 6.95 1.76
C VAL A 62 3.34 6.69 2.73
N ASN A 63 4.55 7.20 2.46
CA ASN A 63 5.72 7.03 3.32
C ASN A 63 5.61 7.80 4.66
N GLN A 64 4.72 8.79 4.75
CA GLN A 64 4.46 9.52 6.01
C GLN A 64 3.57 8.70 6.97
N LEU A 65 2.97 7.60 6.49
CA LEU A 65 1.95 6.83 7.19
C LEU A 65 2.45 5.48 7.75
N GLN A 66 3.74 5.15 7.56
CA GLN A 66 4.32 3.86 8.00
C GLN A 66 5.07 3.91 9.34
N GLY A 67 5.06 5.05 10.06
CA GLY A 67 5.60 5.16 11.41
C GLY A 67 4.51 5.06 12.48
N PRO A 68 4.81 4.62 13.71
CA PRO A 68 3.85 4.48 14.81
C PRO A 68 3.27 5.81 15.34
N ASN A 69 3.53 6.94 14.66
CA ASN A 69 3.20 8.27 15.13
C ASN A 69 2.60 9.14 14.01
N VAL A 70 1.49 8.66 13.43
CA VAL A 70 0.73 9.40 12.40
C VAL A 70 -0.16 10.47 13.04
N GLU A 71 -0.67 10.21 14.25
CA GLU A 71 -1.57 11.12 14.97
C GLU A 71 -0.89 12.44 15.37
N ALA A 72 0.38 12.39 15.84
CA ALA A 72 1.05 13.57 16.38
C ALA A 72 1.58 14.56 15.32
N ARG A 73 1.73 14.11 14.06
CA ARG A 73 2.26 14.96 12.99
C ARG A 73 1.17 15.79 12.31
N LEU A 74 -0.02 15.20 12.12
CA LEU A 74 -1.17 15.87 11.53
C LEU A 74 -1.77 16.98 12.41
N SER A 75 -1.54 16.96 13.73
CA SER A 75 -1.97 18.03 14.64
C SER A 75 -1.06 19.27 14.61
N SER A 76 0.17 19.12 14.14
CA SER A 76 1.20 20.16 14.23
C SER A 76 1.20 21.10 13.02
N GLU A 77 0.75 20.60 11.86
CA GLU A 77 0.72 21.36 10.59
C GLU A 77 -0.57 22.20 10.42
N ASP A 78 -1.56 22.05 11.30
CA ASP A 78 -2.80 22.85 11.36
C ASP A 78 -2.65 24.12 12.25
N MET A 79 -1.43 24.42 12.73
CA MET A 79 -1.11 25.56 13.62
C MET A 79 -0.10 26.56 13.01
N GLU A 80 -0.14 26.76 11.69
CA GLU A 80 0.45 27.93 11.02
C GLU A 80 -0.55 28.63 10.10
#